data_AF-A0A800F7B7-F1
#
_entry.id   AF-A0A800F7B7-F1
#
_cell.length_a   1.000
_cell.length_b   1.000
_cell.length_c   1.000
_cell.angle_alpha   90.00
_cell.angle_beta   90.00
_cell.angle_gamma   90.00
#
_symmetry.space_group_name_H-M   'P 1'
#
loop_
_entity.id
_entity.type
_entity.pdbx_description
1 polymer ?
#
loop_
_entity_poly.entity_id
_entity_poly.type
_entity_poly.pdbx_seq_one_letter_code
_entity_poly.pdbx_strand_id
1 'polypeptide(L)'
;MDEGRIELDAPVQNYLPGFSTQGHVVTVRHLMSHTSGLHSYSDLYARTGRQPVPRDAVLDTLQRHPFDFPPGDAYRYSNSNYYLLGLILEQVTGETYASYLEASLLEPLGLEDTGYCGHDGEVVAPGYRAVADDLEAVVLDEAHGYLGGSGGLCSTAADLVEWQHALASGRV
;
A
#
# COMPACT_ATOMS: atom_id res chain seq x y z
N MET A 1 11.08 6.94 -10.50
CA MET A 1 12.50 6.77 -10.85
C MET A 1 12.78 7.42 -12.19
N ASP A 2 12.04 7.06 -13.23
CA ASP A 2 12.30 7.52 -14.61
C ASP A 2 12.03 9.00 -14.83
N GLU A 3 11.10 9.58 -14.06
CA GLU A 3 10.89 11.04 -14.01
C GLU A 3 11.94 11.78 -13.15
N GLY A 4 12.90 11.07 -12.53
CA GLY A 4 13.93 11.65 -11.67
C GLY A 4 13.43 12.18 -10.32
N ARG A 5 12.17 11.92 -9.95
CA ARG A 5 11.53 12.48 -8.74
C ARG A 5 11.75 11.66 -7.46
N ILE A 6 12.11 10.39 -7.61
CA ILE A 6 12.37 9.45 -6.52
C ILE A 6 13.72 8.81 -6.79
N GLU A 7 14.52 8.64 -5.74
CA GLU A 7 15.80 7.94 -5.72
C GLU A 7 15.68 6.75 -4.75
N LEU A 8 16.03 5.54 -5.20
CA LEU A 8 15.85 4.34 -4.37
C LEU A 8 16.69 4.35 -3.09
N ASP A 9 17.88 4.94 -3.15
CA ASP A 9 18.81 4.93 -2.02
C ASP A 9 18.70 6.20 -1.15
N ALA A 10 17.79 7.11 -1.50
CA ALA A 10 17.50 8.28 -0.67
C ALA A 10 16.75 7.85 0.62
N PRO A 11 17.07 8.47 1.76
CA PRO A 11 16.31 8.31 2.99
C PRO A 11 14.82 8.68 2.79
N VAL A 12 13.92 7.93 3.43
CA VAL A 12 12.47 8.18 3.39
C VAL A 12 12.14 9.59 3.86
N GLN A 13 12.89 10.15 4.81
CA GLN A 13 12.69 11.50 5.32
C GLN A 13 12.95 12.61 4.30
N ASN A 14 13.64 12.32 3.18
CA ASN A 14 13.76 13.29 2.08
C ASN A 14 12.40 13.55 1.43
N TYR A 15 11.51 12.54 1.45
CA TYR A 15 10.16 12.63 0.92
C TYR A 15 9.17 12.94 2.04
N LEU A 16 9.30 12.30 3.21
CA LEU A 16 8.40 12.45 4.35
C LEU A 16 9.13 13.08 5.55
N PRO A 17 9.40 14.41 5.55
CA PRO A 17 10.28 15.03 6.55
C PRO A 17 9.74 14.99 7.99
N GLY A 18 8.42 14.80 8.16
CA GLY A 18 7.79 14.64 9.48
C GLY A 18 7.79 13.19 10.01
N PHE A 19 8.22 12.20 9.22
CA PHE A 19 8.15 10.80 9.59
C PHE A 19 9.37 10.37 10.42
N SER A 20 9.13 9.94 11.66
CA SER A 20 10.19 9.41 12.53
C SER A 20 10.56 7.96 12.19
N THR A 21 11.85 7.72 11.96
CA THR A 21 12.45 6.38 11.82
C THR A 21 13.23 5.95 13.07
N GLN A 22 13.01 6.62 14.20
CA GLN A 22 13.68 6.31 15.47
C GLN A 22 15.22 6.36 15.39
N GLY A 23 15.76 7.19 14.50
CA GLY A 23 17.20 7.35 14.28
C GLY A 23 17.80 6.38 13.26
N HIS A 24 17.01 5.48 12.68
CA HIS A 24 17.47 4.61 11.60
C HIS A 24 17.46 5.31 10.24
N VAL A 25 18.38 4.94 9.36
CA VAL A 25 18.35 5.35 7.95
C VAL A 25 17.57 4.31 7.16
N VAL A 26 16.32 4.63 6.83
CA VAL A 26 15.45 3.81 5.97
C VAL A 26 15.43 4.43 4.59
N THR A 27 15.75 3.66 3.55
CA THR A 27 15.71 4.14 2.16
C THR A 27 14.43 3.68 1.46
N VAL A 28 14.10 4.30 0.32
CA VAL A 28 12.98 3.84 -0.54
C VAL A 28 13.17 2.38 -0.96
N ARG A 29 14.40 1.97 -1.27
CA ARG A 29 14.77 0.59 -1.60
C ARG A 29 14.40 -0.37 -0.48
N HIS A 30 14.70 -0.02 0.77
CA HIS A 30 14.35 -0.85 1.92
C HIS A 30 12.85 -1.07 2.07
N LEU A 31 12.03 -0.06 1.72
CA LEU A 31 10.58 -0.21 1.69
C LEU A 31 10.17 -1.22 0.61
N MET A 32 10.61 -1.00 -0.64
CA MET A 32 10.28 -1.85 -1.79
C MET A 32 10.72 -3.31 -1.61
N SER A 33 11.87 -3.56 -0.99
CA SER A 33 12.41 -4.90 -0.79
C SER A 33 11.97 -5.57 0.51
N HIS A 34 11.14 -4.93 1.32
CA HIS A 34 10.77 -5.40 2.66
C HIS A 34 11.96 -5.68 3.59
N THR A 35 12.99 -4.83 3.51
CA THR A 35 14.17 -4.89 4.40
C THR A 35 14.28 -3.67 5.31
N SER A 36 13.20 -2.90 5.46
CA SER A 36 13.18 -1.68 6.29
C SER A 36 13.30 -1.92 7.79
N GLY A 37 12.89 -3.09 8.29
CA GLY A 37 12.73 -3.34 9.73
C GLY A 37 11.47 -2.72 10.34
N LEU A 38 10.63 -2.03 9.56
CA LEU A 38 9.39 -1.44 10.05
C LEU A 38 8.36 -2.52 10.38
N HIS A 39 7.82 -2.45 11.59
CA HIS A 39 6.73 -3.31 12.01
C HIS A 39 5.47 -3.10 11.16
N SER A 40 4.76 -4.18 10.86
CA SER A 40 3.56 -4.13 10.01
C SER A 40 2.34 -3.61 10.78
N TYR A 41 1.67 -2.58 10.27
CA TYR A 41 0.42 -2.10 10.87
C TYR A 41 -0.74 -3.10 10.73
N SER A 42 -0.58 -4.20 9.99
CA SER A 42 -1.63 -5.22 9.84
C SER A 42 -2.04 -5.86 11.16
N ASP A 43 -1.17 -5.83 12.17
CA ASP A 43 -1.52 -6.23 13.54
C ASP A 43 -2.60 -5.30 14.14
N LEU A 44 -2.55 -4.00 13.86
CA LEU A 44 -3.58 -3.04 14.27
C LEU A 44 -4.89 -3.35 13.56
N TYR A 45 -4.83 -3.56 12.23
CA TYR A 45 -6.00 -3.91 11.43
C TYR A 45 -6.65 -5.24 11.89
N ALA A 46 -5.84 -6.23 12.27
CA ALA A 46 -6.36 -7.48 12.84
C ALA A 46 -7.05 -7.26 14.19
N ARG A 47 -6.50 -6.40 15.05
CA ARG A 47 -7.08 -6.08 16.38
C ARG A 47 -8.36 -5.27 16.31
N THR A 48 -8.54 -4.44 15.29
CA THR A 48 -9.77 -3.66 15.08
C THR A 48 -10.88 -4.47 14.42
N GLY A 49 -10.70 -5.79 14.22
CA GLY A 49 -11.67 -6.60 13.49
C GLY A 49 -11.72 -6.25 12.01
N ARG A 50 -10.59 -5.80 11.43
CA ARG A 50 -10.46 -5.38 10.03
C ARG A 50 -11.33 -4.17 9.66
N GLN A 51 -11.64 -3.35 10.66
CA GLN A 51 -12.30 -2.07 10.44
C GLN A 51 -11.29 -1.04 9.91
N PRO A 52 -11.77 -0.07 9.09
CA PRO A 52 -10.97 1.07 8.68
C PRO A 52 -10.19 1.72 9.82
N VAL A 53 -8.90 1.95 9.60
CA VAL A 53 -8.03 2.61 10.56
C VAL A 53 -7.70 4.01 10.03
N PRO A 54 -7.92 5.09 10.79
CA PRO A 54 -7.55 6.43 10.37
C PRO A 54 -6.06 6.52 10.03
N ARG A 55 -5.73 7.25 8.95
CA ARG A 55 -4.35 7.49 8.48
C ARG A 55 -3.40 7.91 9.62
N ASP A 56 -3.84 8.82 10.48
CA ASP A 56 -3.03 9.31 11.61
C ASP A 56 -2.73 8.19 12.61
N ALA A 57 -3.67 7.29 12.87
CA ALA A 57 -3.44 6.16 13.78
C ALA A 57 -2.45 5.14 13.18
N VAL A 58 -2.48 4.93 11.86
CA VAL A 58 -1.47 4.12 11.15
C VAL A 58 -0.09 4.77 11.29
N LEU A 59 0.04 6.04 10.90
CA LEU A 59 1.30 6.78 10.97
C LEU A 59 1.89 6.83 12.38
N ASP A 60 1.02 7.00 13.36
CA ASP A 60 1.37 7.02 14.76
C ASP A 60 1.91 5.67 15.26
N THR A 61 1.27 4.58 14.84
CA THR A 61 1.73 3.21 15.11
C THR A 61 3.10 2.96 14.48
N LEU A 62 3.28 3.33 13.20
CA LEU A 62 4.54 3.16 12.47
C LEU A 62 5.71 3.89 13.14
N GLN A 63 5.47 5.12 13.62
CA GLN A 63 6.53 5.94 14.20
C GLN A 63 6.92 5.52 15.62
N ARG A 64 6.00 4.93 16.39
CA ARG A 64 6.23 4.55 17.79
C ARG A 64 6.61 3.09 17.99
N HIS A 65 6.19 2.19 17.09
CA HIS A 65 6.50 0.78 17.24
C HIS A 65 8.01 0.54 17.01
N PRO A 66 8.72 -0.16 17.89
CA PRO A 66 10.12 -0.49 17.67
C PRO A 66 10.35 -1.19 16.32
N PHE A 67 11.50 -0.94 15.71
CA PHE A 67 11.92 -1.69 14.54
C PHE A 67 12.11 -3.17 14.93
N ASP A 68 11.65 -4.06 14.06
CA ASP A 68 11.80 -5.50 14.24
C ASP A 68 13.28 -5.93 14.08
N PHE A 69 14.05 -5.17 13.29
CA PHE A 69 15.49 -5.34 13.04
C PHE A 69 16.05 -4.06 12.39
N PRO A 70 17.39 -3.83 12.39
CA PRO A 70 17.98 -2.69 11.70
C PRO A 70 17.74 -2.73 10.18
N PRO A 71 17.52 -1.58 9.51
CA PRO A 71 17.27 -1.58 8.07
C PRO A 71 18.41 -2.23 7.27
N GLY A 72 18.07 -3.17 6.39
CA GLY A 72 19.00 -3.91 5.53
C GLY A 72 19.46 -5.25 6.09
N ASP A 73 19.32 -5.50 7.39
CA ASP A 73 19.90 -6.69 8.04
C ASP A 73 19.08 -7.98 7.78
N ALA A 74 17.78 -7.86 7.49
CA ALA A 74 16.91 -8.99 7.26
C ALA A 74 15.77 -8.66 6.29
N TYR A 75 15.06 -9.71 5.85
CA TYR A 75 13.81 -9.61 5.12
C TYR A 75 12.64 -9.92 6.05
N ARG A 76 11.62 -9.06 6.06
CA ARG A 76 10.32 -9.34 6.68
C ARG A 76 9.22 -8.57 5.97
N TYR A 77 8.25 -9.31 5.44
CA TYR A 77 7.08 -8.71 4.81
C TYR A 77 6.36 -7.76 5.77
N SER A 78 6.02 -6.57 5.29
CA SER A 78 5.40 -5.51 6.08
C SER A 78 4.59 -4.58 5.19
N ASN A 79 3.27 -4.57 5.39
CA ASN A 79 2.36 -3.66 4.68
C ASN A 79 2.64 -2.18 4.96
N SER A 80 3.27 -1.86 6.10
CA SER A 80 3.72 -0.51 6.43
C SER A 80 4.68 0.06 5.37
N ASN A 81 5.47 -0.81 4.73
CA ASN A 81 6.40 -0.36 3.69
C ASN A 81 5.67 0.20 2.47
N TYR A 82 4.68 -0.55 1.96
CA TYR A 82 3.92 -0.14 0.79
C TYR A 82 2.92 0.98 1.11
N TYR A 83 2.45 1.05 2.35
CA TYR A 83 1.70 2.21 2.83
C TYR A 83 2.55 3.49 2.76
N LEU A 84 3.79 3.45 3.26
CA LEU A 84 4.72 4.60 3.16
C LEU A 84 5.10 4.92 1.72
N LEU A 85 5.29 3.92 0.85
CA LEU A 85 5.53 4.17 -0.58
C LEU A 85 4.36 4.92 -1.23
N GLY A 86 3.12 4.59 -0.87
CA GLY A 86 1.94 5.35 -1.29
C GLY A 86 2.01 6.81 -0.86
N LEU A 87 2.37 7.09 0.40
CA LEU A 87 2.53 8.46 0.90
C LEU A 87 3.69 9.23 0.25
N ILE A 88 4.80 8.55 -0.04
CA ILE A 88 5.91 9.14 -0.80
C ILE A 88 5.41 9.56 -2.19
N LEU A 89 4.62 8.71 -2.84
CA LEU A 89 4.03 9.01 -4.13
C LEU A 89 3.13 10.25 -4.02
N GLU A 90 2.19 10.28 -3.08
CA GLU A 90 1.30 11.44 -2.86
C GLU A 90 2.09 12.73 -2.64
N GLN A 91 3.14 12.68 -1.83
CA GLN A 91 3.95 13.84 -1.51
C GLN A 91 4.77 14.33 -2.71
N VAL A 92 5.27 13.41 -3.52
CA VAL A 92 6.05 13.74 -4.71
C VAL A 92 5.15 14.24 -5.83
N THR A 93 3.96 13.66 -6.01
CA THR A 93 3.01 13.97 -7.08
C THR A 93 2.12 15.17 -6.78
N GLY A 94 1.76 15.39 -5.52
CA GLY A 94 0.71 16.33 -5.11
C GLY A 94 -0.70 15.79 -5.35
N GLU A 95 -0.83 14.53 -5.75
CA GLU A 95 -2.10 13.85 -6.04
C GLU A 95 -2.35 12.76 -5.01
N THR A 96 -3.61 12.34 -4.83
CA THR A 96 -3.89 11.15 -4.03
C THR A 96 -3.32 9.91 -4.74
N TYR A 97 -2.94 8.88 -3.98
CA TYR A 97 -2.44 7.65 -4.58
C TYR A 97 -3.46 7.04 -5.56
N ALA A 98 -4.77 7.11 -5.23
CA ALA A 98 -5.84 6.64 -6.09
C ALA A 98 -5.88 7.40 -7.43
N SER A 99 -5.91 8.73 -7.39
CA SER A 99 -5.94 9.55 -8.61
C SER A 99 -4.70 9.35 -9.48
N TYR A 100 -3.52 9.25 -8.86
CA TYR A 100 -2.29 9.00 -9.61
C TYR A 100 -2.29 7.61 -10.24
N LEU A 101 -2.71 6.58 -9.51
CA LEU A 101 -2.80 5.21 -10.04
C LEU A 101 -3.76 5.14 -11.24
N GLU A 102 -4.93 5.76 -11.12
CA GLU A 102 -5.93 5.85 -12.19
C GLU A 102 -5.32 6.43 -13.47
N ALA A 103 -4.77 7.65 -13.39
CA ALA A 103 -4.29 8.39 -14.54
C ALA A 103 -2.96 7.88 -15.12
N SER A 104 -2.08 7.35 -14.27
CA SER A 104 -0.73 6.93 -14.69
C SER A 104 -0.65 5.47 -15.12
N LEU A 105 -1.59 4.62 -14.66
CA LEU A 105 -1.51 3.19 -14.86
C LEU A 105 -2.80 2.56 -15.40
N LEU A 106 -3.95 2.82 -14.77
CA LEU A 106 -5.18 2.10 -15.09
C LEU A 106 -5.78 2.57 -16.42
N GLU A 107 -6.00 3.87 -16.59
CA GLU A 107 -6.54 4.45 -17.83
C GLU A 107 -5.63 4.18 -19.05
N PRO A 108 -4.29 4.37 -18.99
CA PRO A 108 -3.43 4.12 -20.15
C PRO A 108 -3.36 2.65 -20.58
N LEU A 109 -3.60 1.73 -19.65
CA LEU A 109 -3.62 0.28 -19.93
C LEU A 109 -5.03 -0.25 -20.24
N GLY A 110 -6.08 0.57 -20.07
CA GLY A 110 -7.46 0.17 -20.29
C GLY A 110 -7.99 -0.82 -19.24
N LEU A 111 -7.51 -0.71 -17.99
CA LEU A 111 -7.93 -1.57 -16.87
C LEU A 111 -9.21 -1.05 -16.22
N GLU A 112 -10.31 -1.05 -16.98
CA GLU A 112 -11.59 -0.39 -16.62
C GLU A 112 -12.31 -1.04 -15.43
N ASP A 113 -11.98 -2.29 -15.09
CA ASP A 113 -12.57 -3.02 -13.96
C ASP A 113 -11.60 -3.14 -12.77
N THR A 114 -10.62 -2.23 -12.68
CA THR A 114 -9.62 -2.18 -11.62
C THR A 114 -9.66 -0.83 -10.90
N GLY A 115 -9.64 -0.83 -9.56
CA GLY A 115 -9.74 0.40 -8.77
C GLY A 115 -9.77 0.13 -7.27
N TYR A 116 -9.95 1.16 -6.44
CA TYR A 116 -10.14 0.98 -5.00
C TYR A 116 -11.52 0.39 -4.69
N CYS A 117 -11.56 -0.74 -3.98
CA CYS A 117 -12.81 -1.43 -3.65
C CYS A 117 -13.73 -0.58 -2.77
N GLY A 118 -15.04 -0.66 -3.02
CA GLY A 118 -16.05 -0.16 -2.09
C GLY A 118 -16.64 1.19 -2.46
N HIS A 119 -16.49 1.61 -3.72
CA HIS A 119 -17.24 2.74 -4.25
C HIS A 119 -18.73 2.37 -4.43
N ASP A 120 -19.61 3.37 -4.24
CA ASP A 120 -21.05 3.20 -4.42
C ASP A 120 -21.37 2.71 -5.84
N GLY A 121 -22.06 1.56 -5.94
CA GLY A 121 -22.53 1.00 -7.21
C GLY A 121 -21.66 -0.12 -7.81
N GLU A 122 -20.52 -0.45 -7.21
CA GLU A 122 -19.69 -1.58 -7.65
C GLU A 122 -20.31 -2.94 -7.29
N VAL A 123 -20.24 -3.89 -8.22
CA VAL A 123 -20.60 -5.30 -7.95
C VAL A 123 -19.33 -6.06 -7.57
N VAL A 124 -18.96 -5.97 -6.30
CA VAL A 124 -17.83 -6.72 -5.75
C VAL A 124 -18.30 -8.07 -5.22
N ALA A 125 -17.58 -9.14 -5.53
CA ALA A 125 -17.86 -10.46 -4.96
C ALA A 125 -17.69 -10.42 -3.42
N PRO A 126 -18.63 -10.97 -2.64
CA PRO A 126 -18.51 -10.96 -1.19
C PRO A 126 -17.32 -11.82 -0.75
N GLY A 127 -16.46 -11.24 0.10
CA GLY A 127 -15.42 -11.97 0.79
C GLY A 127 -15.97 -12.71 2.01
N TYR A 128 -15.39 -13.87 2.35
CA TYR A 128 -15.73 -14.60 3.56
C TYR A 128 -14.47 -14.98 4.34
N ARG A 129 -14.57 -14.97 5.68
CA ARG A 129 -13.54 -15.48 6.58
C ARG A 129 -14.08 -16.65 7.39
N ALA A 130 -13.27 -17.69 7.57
CA ALA A 130 -13.58 -18.76 8.48
C ALA A 130 -13.32 -18.33 9.94
N VAL A 131 -14.28 -18.58 10.81
CA VAL A 131 -14.21 -18.30 12.25
C VAL A 131 -14.70 -19.54 12.97
N ALA A 132 -13.77 -20.33 13.51
CA ALA A 132 -14.06 -21.68 13.96
C ALA A 132 -14.75 -22.49 12.84
N ASP A 133 -16.00 -22.91 13.05
CA ASP A 133 -16.77 -23.71 12.09
C ASP A 133 -17.72 -22.86 11.22
N ASP A 134 -17.74 -21.54 11.38
CA ASP A 134 -18.62 -20.62 10.67
C ASP A 134 -17.89 -19.81 9.57
N LEU A 135 -18.66 -19.32 8.60
CA LEU A 135 -18.21 -18.35 7.60
C LEU A 135 -18.86 -16.99 7.88
N GLU A 136 -18.02 -15.99 8.14
CA GLU A 136 -18.47 -14.61 8.29
C GLU A 136 -18.19 -13.83 7.01
N ALA A 137 -19.20 -13.10 6.52
CA ALA A 137 -19.02 -12.15 5.43
C ALA A 137 -18.08 -11.03 5.87
N VAL A 138 -17.13 -10.68 5.01
CA VAL A 138 -16.21 -9.56 5.18
C VAL A 138 -16.64 -8.46 4.23
N VAL A 139 -17.01 -7.32 4.79
CA VAL A 139 -17.23 -6.11 4.02
C VAL A 139 -15.90 -5.39 3.91
N LEU A 140 -15.40 -5.22 2.68
CA LEU A 140 -14.26 -4.36 2.39
C LEU A 140 -14.80 -2.96 2.14
N ASP A 141 -14.48 -2.03 3.03
CA ASP A 141 -14.72 -0.60 2.84
C ASP A 141 -13.35 0.07 2.68
N GLU A 142 -12.85 0.07 1.44
CA GLU A 142 -11.59 0.70 1.05
C GLU A 142 -11.82 1.93 0.15
N ALA A 143 -13.05 2.46 0.12
CA ALA A 143 -13.42 3.62 -0.68
C ALA A 143 -12.55 4.85 -0.38
N HIS A 144 -12.00 4.90 0.84
CA HIS A 144 -11.13 5.97 1.32
C HIS A 144 -9.64 5.57 1.35
N GLY A 145 -9.27 4.42 0.78
CA GLY A 145 -7.89 3.96 0.63
C GLY A 145 -7.17 3.70 1.95
N TYR A 146 -7.83 3.06 2.92
CA TYR A 146 -7.29 2.83 4.27
C TYR A 146 -6.07 1.92 4.27
N LEU A 147 -6.01 0.96 3.35
CA LEU A 147 -4.83 0.12 3.13
C LEU A 147 -3.77 0.83 2.27
N GLY A 148 -4.09 1.99 1.70
CA GLY A 148 -3.26 2.71 0.75
C GLY A 148 -2.69 1.78 -0.32
N GLY A 149 -1.43 1.98 -0.69
CA GLY A 149 -0.72 1.16 -1.68
C GLY A 149 -0.41 -0.29 -1.25
N SER A 150 -0.92 -0.79 -0.12
CA SER A 150 -0.59 -2.12 0.41
C SER A 150 -1.65 -3.20 0.18
N GLY A 151 -2.85 -2.85 -0.31
CA GLY A 151 -3.87 -3.86 -0.63
C GLY A 151 -5.31 -3.39 -0.81
N GLY A 152 -5.56 -2.10 -1.09
CA GLY A 152 -6.93 -1.57 -1.20
C GLY A 152 -7.62 -1.76 -2.56
N LEU A 153 -6.97 -2.42 -3.53
CA LEU A 153 -7.49 -2.53 -4.90
C LEU A 153 -8.33 -3.78 -5.14
N CYS A 154 -9.38 -3.60 -5.94
CA CYS A 154 -10.18 -4.63 -6.59
C CYS A 154 -9.83 -4.66 -8.08
N SER A 155 -9.95 -5.84 -8.69
CA SER A 155 -9.70 -6.04 -10.12
C SER A 155 -10.47 -7.27 -10.61
N THR A 156 -10.53 -7.46 -11.92
CA THR A 156 -11.04 -8.69 -12.55
C THR A 156 -9.90 -9.59 -13.01
N ALA A 157 -10.21 -10.87 -13.24
CA ALA A 157 -9.24 -11.80 -13.82
C ALA A 157 -8.76 -11.35 -15.22
N ALA A 158 -9.60 -10.66 -15.99
CA ALA A 158 -9.25 -10.14 -17.31
C ALA A 158 -8.22 -9.01 -17.20
N ASP A 159 -8.49 -8.02 -16.34
CA ASP A 159 -7.58 -6.89 -16.12
C ASP A 159 -6.23 -7.33 -15.54
N LEU A 160 -6.22 -8.30 -14.62
CA LEU A 160 -4.96 -8.83 -14.09
C LEU A 160 -4.11 -9.53 -15.17
N VAL A 161 -4.73 -10.15 -16.17
CA VAL A 161 -4.03 -10.72 -17.32
C VAL A 161 -3.46 -9.62 -18.21
N GLU A 162 -4.23 -8.56 -18.49
CA GLU A 162 -3.75 -7.41 -19.27
C GLU A 162 -2.60 -6.67 -18.56
N TRP A 163 -2.71 -6.47 -17.25
CA TRP A 163 -1.63 -5.95 -16.41
C TRP A 163 -0.36 -6.80 -16.53
N GLN A 164 -0.48 -8.12 -16.40
CA GLN A 164 0.65 -9.04 -16.52
C GLN A 164 1.30 -8.97 -17.91
N HIS A 165 0.50 -8.84 -18.97
CA HIS A 165 1.01 -8.64 -20.33
C HIS A 165 1.72 -7.30 -20.49
N ALA A 166 1.17 -6.21 -19.96
CA ALA A 166 1.78 -4.89 -20.00
C ALA A 166 3.16 -4.91 -19.33
N LEU A 167 3.23 -5.43 -18.12
CA LEU A 167 4.47 -5.58 -17.35
C LEU A 167 5.51 -6.45 -18.09
N ALA A 168 5.12 -7.62 -18.58
CA ALA A 168 6.03 -8.52 -19.29
C ALA A 168 6.54 -7.97 -20.63
N SER A 169 5.78 -7.06 -21.25
CA SER A 169 6.12 -6.41 -22.53
C SER A 169 6.92 -5.12 -22.40
N GLY A 170 7.16 -4.62 -21.17
CA GLY A 170 7.85 -3.34 -20.94
C GLY A 170 7.03 -2.12 -21.38
N ARG A 171 5.69 -2.21 -21.36
CA ARG A 171 4.78 -1.06 -21.54
C ARG A 171 4.68 -0.18 -20.29
N VAL A 172 5.33 -0.61 -19.22
CA VAL A 172 5.39 -0.04 -17.87
C VAL A 172 6.79 -0.24 -17.34
#